data_AF-A0A2J6TN94-F1
#
_entry.id   AF-A0A2J6TN94-F1
#
_cell.length_a   1.000
_cell.length_b   1.000
_cell.length_c   1.000
_cell.angle_alpha   90.00
_cell.angle_beta   90.00
_cell.angle_gamma   90.00
#
_symmetry.space_group_name_H-M   'P 1'
#
loop_
_entity.id
_entity.type
_entity.pdbx_description
1 polymer ?
#
loop_
_entity_poly.entity_id
_entity_poly.type
_entity_poly.pdbx_seq_one_letter_code
_entity_poly.pdbx_strand_id
1 'polypeptide(L)'
;VYHIRWKDQAFVLIMSSFISGDERILRLRKRPKETSSKAKTVRIPFGNQATKILSIPVIADRYNYYMGAVDEFDHLTTQNAGLRHVERGGHQALEHWLLRTVLVNCYLLALYSDVPEPREISFRSQQDFRRQLVSTLLAKAQDS
;
A
#
# COMPACT_ATOMS: atom_id res chain seq x y z
N VAL A 1 -13.70 19.58 -14.27
CA VAL A 1 -13.80 18.32 -13.49
C VAL A 1 -14.50 17.28 -14.35
N TYR A 2 -13.87 16.12 -14.52
CA TYR A 2 -14.42 14.98 -15.23
C TYR A 2 -15.19 14.09 -14.26
N HIS A 3 -16.38 13.64 -14.66
CA HIS A 3 -17.21 12.69 -13.91
C HIS A 3 -17.31 11.40 -14.71
N ILE A 4 -16.74 10.33 -14.17
CA ILE A 4 -16.61 9.05 -14.85
C ILE A 4 -17.52 8.03 -14.18
N ARG A 5 -18.26 7.29 -15.00
CA ARG A 5 -19.09 6.16 -14.59
C ARG A 5 -18.44 4.88 -15.09
N TRP A 6 -18.05 4.00 -14.18
CA TRP A 6 -17.39 2.74 -14.53
C TRP A 6 -18.11 1.56 -13.89
N LYS A 7 -18.56 0.61 -14.72
CA LYS A 7 -19.13 -0.64 -14.22
C LYS A 7 -18.04 -1.70 -14.15
N ASP A 8 -17.56 -1.95 -12.94
CA ASP A 8 -16.74 -3.12 -12.62
C ASP A 8 -17.55 -4.14 -11.80
N GLN A 9 -16.92 -4.88 -10.88
CA GLN A 9 -17.63 -5.73 -9.92
C GLN A 9 -18.75 -4.93 -9.23
N ALA A 10 -18.53 -3.66 -8.91
CA ALA A 10 -19.57 -2.72 -8.53
C ALA A 10 -19.66 -1.57 -9.55
N PHE A 11 -20.74 -0.80 -9.49
CA PHE A 11 -20.79 0.46 -10.21
C PHE A 11 -19.97 1.50 -9.41
N VAL A 12 -19.00 2.13 -10.07
CA VAL A 12 -18.04 3.05 -9.47
C VAL A 12 -18.19 4.41 -10.12
N LEU A 13 -18.27 5.44 -9.29
CA LEU A 13 -18.24 6.84 -9.68
C LEU A 13 -16.86 7.40 -9.35
N ILE A 14 -16.21 8.01 -10.32
CA ILE A 14 -14.89 8.60 -10.14
C ILE A 14 -14.95 10.07 -10.58
N MET A 15 -14.34 10.95 -9.79
CA MET A 15 -14.14 12.35 -10.16
C MET A 15 -12.65 12.63 -10.31
N SER A 16 -12.28 13.35 -11.38
CA SER A 16 -10.89 13.76 -11.60
C SER A 16 -10.82 15.15 -12.20
N SER A 17 -9.77 15.90 -11.87
CA SER A 17 -9.46 17.19 -12.49
C SER A 17 -8.59 17.05 -13.75
N PHE A 18 -7.94 15.90 -13.96
CA PHE A 18 -6.82 15.79 -14.91
C PHE A 18 -6.86 14.58 -15.83
N ILE A 19 -7.63 13.52 -15.52
CA ILE A 19 -7.79 12.34 -16.39
C ILE A 19 -9.22 12.26 -16.88
N SER A 20 -9.38 12.15 -18.20
CA SER A 20 -10.68 11.90 -18.84
C SER A 20 -11.16 10.46 -18.58
N GLY A 21 -12.46 10.21 -18.74
CA GLY A 21 -13.02 8.84 -18.64
C GLY A 21 -12.85 7.99 -19.89
N ASP A 22 -12.46 8.62 -21.00
CA ASP A 22 -12.46 8.02 -22.34
C ASP A 22 -11.14 7.33 -22.66
N GLU A 23 -10.05 7.72 -22.00
CA GLU A 23 -8.76 7.04 -22.12
C GLU A 23 -8.87 5.59 -21.62
N ARG A 24 -8.48 4.66 -22.49
CA ARG A 24 -8.52 3.22 -22.21
C ARG A 24 -7.14 2.60 -22.20
N ILE A 25 -6.97 1.59 -21.37
CA ILE A 25 -5.77 0.74 -21.30
C ILE A 25 -6.16 -0.73 -21.31
N LEU A 26 -5.35 -1.57 -21.95
CA LEU A 26 -5.51 -3.02 -21.91
C LEU A 26 -4.86 -3.60 -20.66
N ARG A 27 -5.62 -4.35 -19.86
CA ARG A 27 -5.09 -5.08 -18.70
C ARG A 27 -5.53 -6.53 -18.72
N LEU A 28 -4.62 -7.44 -18.37
CA LEU A 28 -4.96 -8.82 -18.07
C LEU A 28 -5.69 -8.86 -16.72
N ARG A 29 -6.93 -9.34 -16.72
CA ARG A 29 -7.76 -9.42 -15.52
C ARG A 29 -8.15 -10.85 -15.21
N LYS A 30 -8.38 -11.14 -13.93
CA LYS A 30 -8.97 -12.40 -13.47
C LYS A 30 -10.50 -12.30 -13.51
N ARG A 31 -11.15 -13.35 -13.96
CA ARG A 31 -12.61 -13.46 -13.96
C ARG A 31 -13.10 -13.42 -12.49
N PRO A 32 -14.08 -12.57 -12.16
CA PRO A 32 -14.69 -12.56 -10.83
C PRO A 32 -15.31 -13.92 -10.48
N LYS A 33 -15.29 -14.28 -9.18
CA LYS A 33 -15.92 -15.53 -8.69
C LYS A 33 -17.44 -15.52 -8.96
N GLU A 34 -18.00 -16.70 -9.22
CA GLU A 34 -19.44 -16.89 -9.41
C GLU A 34 -20.28 -16.41 -8.21
N THR A 35 -19.73 -16.56 -7.00
CA THR A 35 -20.33 -16.10 -5.74
C THR A 35 -20.41 -14.57 -5.60
N SER A 36 -19.70 -13.81 -6.45
CA SER A 36 -19.80 -12.35 -6.46
C SER A 36 -21.07 -11.91 -7.20
N SER A 37 -22.12 -11.64 -6.41
CA SER A 37 -23.46 -11.28 -6.90
C SER A 37 -23.46 -10.00 -7.76
N LYS A 38 -22.61 -9.02 -7.45
CA LYS A 38 -22.53 -7.73 -8.15
C LYS A 38 -21.75 -7.79 -9.47
N ALA A 39 -20.93 -8.83 -9.66
CA ALA A 39 -20.01 -8.98 -10.79
C ALA A 39 -20.61 -9.71 -12.01
N LYS A 40 -21.91 -10.05 -12.01
CA LYS A 40 -22.56 -10.79 -13.13
C LYS A 40 -22.27 -10.14 -14.49
N THR A 41 -22.47 -8.83 -14.60
CA THR A 41 -22.22 -8.07 -15.84
C THR A 41 -20.76 -8.10 -16.28
N VAL A 42 -19.81 -8.00 -15.35
CA VAL A 42 -18.38 -8.02 -15.65
C VAL A 42 -17.87 -9.40 -16.02
N ARG A 43 -18.56 -10.47 -15.62
CA ARG A 43 -18.20 -11.84 -16.01
C ARG A 43 -18.54 -12.14 -17.47
N ILE A 44 -19.57 -11.52 -18.03
CA ILE A 44 -20.01 -11.73 -19.43
C ILE A 44 -18.84 -11.66 -20.43
N PRO A 45 -18.00 -10.60 -20.45
CA PRO A 45 -16.90 -10.53 -21.41
C PRO A 45 -15.86 -11.64 -21.23
N PHE A 46 -15.74 -12.30 -20.08
CA PHE A 46 -14.79 -13.40 -19.87
C PHE A 46 -15.23 -14.72 -20.53
N GLY A 47 -16.52 -14.91 -20.81
CA GLY A 47 -17.03 -16.20 -21.32
C GLY A 47 -16.68 -17.33 -20.35
N ASN A 48 -15.94 -18.34 -20.80
CA ASN A 48 -15.43 -19.44 -19.96
C ASN A 48 -13.97 -19.26 -19.50
N GLN A 49 -13.32 -18.15 -19.86
CA GLN A 49 -11.91 -17.93 -19.56
C GLN A 49 -11.72 -17.47 -18.10
N ALA A 50 -10.72 -18.04 -17.41
CA ALA A 50 -10.35 -17.65 -16.05
C ALA A 50 -9.66 -16.27 -16.00
N THR A 51 -8.99 -15.88 -17.08
CA THR A 51 -8.35 -14.59 -17.26
C THR A 51 -8.63 -14.06 -18.67
N LYS A 52 -8.68 -12.73 -18.82
CA LYS A 52 -8.90 -12.10 -20.13
C LYS A 52 -8.28 -10.71 -20.17
N ILE A 53 -7.76 -10.32 -21.34
CA ILE A 53 -7.33 -8.95 -21.60
C ILE A 53 -8.59 -8.10 -21.85
N LEU A 54 -8.79 -7.08 -21.02
CA LEU A 54 -9.93 -6.18 -21.11
C LEU A 54 -9.45 -4.73 -21.23
N SER A 55 -10.14 -3.97 -22.07
CA SER A 55 -10.03 -2.51 -22.12
C SER A 55 -10.74 -1.92 -20.90
N ILE A 56 -10.03 -1.19 -20.05
CA ILE A 56 -10.56 -0.50 -18.87
C ILE A 56 -10.20 1.00 -18.91
N PRO A 57 -10.94 1.88 -18.20
CA PRO A 57 -10.56 3.28 -18.09
C PRO A 57 -9.17 3.42 -17.44
N VAL A 58 -8.31 4.26 -18.01
CA VAL A 58 -6.98 4.58 -17.45
C VAL A 58 -7.10 5.10 -16.02
N ILE A 59 -8.12 5.92 -15.75
CA ILE A 59 -8.38 6.46 -14.42
C ILE A 59 -8.65 5.37 -13.38
N ALA A 60 -9.40 4.31 -13.75
CA ALA A 60 -9.70 3.20 -12.83
C ALA A 60 -8.45 2.33 -12.59
N ASP A 61 -7.62 2.15 -13.62
CA ASP A 61 -6.35 1.45 -13.52
C ASP A 61 -5.38 2.16 -12.58
N ARG A 62 -5.16 3.46 -12.80
CA ARG A 62 -4.28 4.30 -11.97
C ARG A 62 -4.77 4.38 -10.53
N TYR A 63 -6.08 4.57 -10.32
CA TYR A 63 -6.66 4.59 -8.98
C TYR A 63 -6.34 3.31 -8.21
N ASN A 64 -6.58 2.14 -8.82
CA ASN A 64 -6.28 0.86 -8.17
C ASN A 64 -4.78 0.66 -7.93
N TYR A 65 -3.92 1.16 -8.82
CA TYR A 65 -2.46 1.06 -8.65
C TYR A 65 -1.95 1.92 -7.50
N TYR A 66 -2.46 3.15 -7.33
CA TYR A 66 -1.92 4.11 -6.36
C TYR A 66 -2.67 4.19 -5.02
N MET A 67 -3.91 3.73 -4.92
CA MET A 67 -4.72 3.88 -3.70
C MET A 67 -4.16 3.10 -2.49
N GLY A 68 -3.39 2.04 -2.72
CA GLY A 68 -2.92 1.15 -1.65
C GLY A 68 -1.81 1.71 -0.76
N ALA A 69 -1.26 2.90 -1.04
CA ALA A 69 -0.09 3.41 -0.32
C ALA A 69 -0.34 3.62 1.19
N VAL A 70 -1.54 4.07 1.56
CA VAL A 70 -1.92 4.25 2.97
C VAL A 70 -2.09 2.91 3.66
N ASP A 71 -2.75 1.96 3.01
CA ASP A 71 -2.94 0.60 3.53
C ASP A 71 -1.60 -0.13 3.69
N GLU A 72 -0.65 0.08 2.78
CA GLU A 72 0.70 -0.47 2.88
C GLU A 72 1.45 0.10 4.09
N PHE A 73 1.35 1.40 4.33
CA PHE A 73 1.93 2.02 5.53
C PHE A 73 1.29 1.49 6.82
N ASP A 74 -0.04 1.34 6.85
CA ASP A 74 -0.75 0.77 8.00
C ASP A 74 -0.33 -0.69 8.25
N HIS A 75 -0.16 -1.46 7.18
CA HIS A 75 0.32 -2.84 7.25
C HIS A 75 1.73 -2.92 7.88
N LEU A 76 2.68 -2.11 7.40
CA LEU A 76 4.04 -2.04 7.96
C LEU A 76 4.04 -1.62 9.43
N THR A 77 3.14 -0.70 9.79
CA THR A 77 2.96 -0.23 11.15
C THR A 77 2.40 -1.32 12.07
N THR A 78 1.39 -2.06 11.60
CA THR A 78 0.71 -3.10 12.36
C THR A 78 1.58 -4.34 12.56
N GLN A 79 2.31 -4.78 11.53
CA GLN A 79 3.24 -5.92 11.64
C GLN A 79 4.35 -5.69 12.67
N ASN A 80 4.68 -4.44 12.97
CA ASN A 80 5.75 -4.05 13.88
C ASN A 80 5.24 -3.20 15.05
N ALA A 81 4.01 -3.45 15.50
CA ALA A 81 3.36 -2.66 16.54
C ALA A 81 4.05 -2.74 17.93
N GLY A 82 4.88 -3.76 18.17
CA GLY A 82 5.41 -4.05 19.50
C GLY A 82 4.35 -4.61 20.45
N LEU A 83 4.76 -5.05 21.63
CA LEU A 83 3.90 -5.77 22.59
C LEU A 83 3.13 -4.87 23.57
N ARG A 84 3.39 -3.56 23.58
CA ARG A 84 2.75 -2.64 24.53
C ARG A 84 1.41 -2.16 23.98
N HIS A 85 0.33 -2.54 24.67
CA HIS A 85 -0.94 -1.87 24.53
C HIS A 85 -0.86 -0.53 25.29
N VAL A 86 -1.10 0.58 24.60
CA VAL A 86 -1.03 1.93 25.17
C VAL A 86 -2.45 2.34 25.53
N GLU A 87 -2.86 2.08 26.77
CA GLU A 87 -4.19 2.44 27.29
C GLU A 87 -4.20 3.79 28.02
N ARG A 88 -3.63 4.83 27.43
CA ARG A 88 -3.51 6.12 28.13
C ARG A 88 -3.57 7.29 27.17
N GLY A 89 -4.44 8.27 27.50
CA GLY A 89 -4.55 9.66 27.02
C GLY A 89 -4.27 9.99 25.55
N GLY A 90 -5.05 10.90 24.95
CA GLY A 90 -4.88 11.30 23.54
C GLY A 90 -3.45 11.71 23.14
N HIS A 91 -2.66 12.31 24.05
CA HIS A 91 -1.27 12.69 23.77
C HIS A 91 -0.34 11.48 23.59
N GLN A 92 -0.44 10.44 24.41
CA GLN A 92 0.43 9.26 24.30
C GLN A 92 0.10 8.46 23.03
N ALA A 93 -1.19 8.42 22.64
CA ALA A 93 -1.59 7.82 21.37
C ALA A 93 -0.90 8.50 20.17
N LEU A 94 -0.81 9.83 20.17
CA LEU A 94 -0.12 10.60 19.13
C LEU A 94 1.39 10.39 19.16
N GLU A 95 2.03 10.40 20.34
CA GLU A 95 3.46 10.13 20.47
C GLU A 95 3.85 8.76 19.92
N HIS A 96 3.07 7.72 20.26
CA HIS A 96 3.31 6.37 19.77
C HIS A 96 3.08 6.24 18.26
N TRP A 97 2.05 6.91 17.72
CA TRP A 97 1.80 6.95 16.29
C TRP A 97 2.94 7.67 15.53
N LEU A 98 3.42 8.80 16.04
CA LEU A 98 4.55 9.53 15.47
C LEU A 98 5.82 8.68 15.46
N LEU A 99 6.15 8.02 16.57
CA LEU A 99 7.32 7.14 16.65
C LEU A 99 7.24 6.01 15.61
N ARG A 100 6.07 5.37 15.47
CA ARG A 100 5.87 4.31 14.45
C ARG A 100 6.05 4.85 13.04
N THR A 101 5.53 6.04 12.77
CA THR A 101 5.67 6.72 11.48
C THR A 101 7.12 7.00 11.14
N VAL A 102 7.89 7.54 12.09
CA VAL A 102 9.32 7.78 11.92
C VAL A 102 10.07 6.47 11.65
N LEU A 103 9.79 5.41 12.41
CA LEU A 103 10.46 4.11 12.23
C LEU A 103 10.15 3.46 10.87
N VAL A 104 8.92 3.59 10.36
CA VAL A 104 8.57 3.13 9.01
C VAL A 104 9.29 3.95 7.96
N ASN A 105 9.29 5.28 8.08
CA ASN A 105 9.96 6.16 7.11
C ASN A 105 11.47 5.93 7.07
N CYS A 106 12.15 5.81 8.21
CA CYS A 106 13.58 5.48 8.25
C CYS A 106 13.87 4.13 7.60
N TYR A 107 13.03 3.13 7.84
CA TYR A 107 13.16 1.83 7.19
C TYR A 107 13.01 1.93 5.66
N LEU A 108 11.99 2.64 5.16
CA LEU A 108 11.79 2.81 3.72
C LEU A 108 12.93 3.60 3.08
N LEU A 109 13.41 4.66 3.73
CA LEU A 109 14.57 5.42 3.28
C LEU A 109 15.81 4.53 3.19
N ALA A 110 16.08 3.71 4.21
CA ALA A 110 17.21 2.79 4.17
C ALA A 110 17.03 1.71 3.09
N LEU A 111 15.81 1.18 2.91
CA LEU A 111 15.50 0.14 1.93
C LEU A 111 15.74 0.64 0.49
N TYR A 112 15.24 1.83 0.18
CA TYR A 112 15.32 2.46 -1.14
C TYR A 112 16.54 3.37 -1.32
N SER A 113 17.44 3.44 -0.34
CA SER A 113 18.64 4.27 -0.44
C SER A 113 19.55 3.76 -1.57
N ASP A 114 19.91 4.65 -2.50
CA ASP A 114 20.85 4.33 -3.58
C ASP A 114 22.28 4.62 -3.11
N VAL A 115 22.80 3.76 -2.24
CA VAL A 115 24.14 3.89 -1.66
C VAL A 115 25.10 2.97 -2.40
N PRO A 116 26.29 3.45 -2.85
CA PRO A 116 27.30 2.61 -3.47
C PRO A 116 27.69 1.41 -2.59
N GLU A 117 27.83 0.24 -3.18
CA GLU A 117 28.26 -0.96 -2.47
C GLU A 117 29.74 -0.86 -2.01
N PRO A 118 30.10 -1.41 -0.84
CA PRO A 118 29.24 -2.18 0.06
C PRO A 118 28.37 -1.29 0.95
N ARG A 119 27.07 -1.59 1.06
CA ARG A 119 26.23 -0.97 2.09
C ARG A 119 26.77 -1.33 3.48
N GLU A 120 27.03 -0.33 4.31
CA GLU A 120 27.42 -0.54 5.71
C GLU A 120 26.32 -1.23 6.53
N ILE A 121 25.06 -1.09 6.11
CA ILE A 121 23.88 -1.60 6.80
C ILE A 121 23.06 -2.47 5.86
N SER A 122 22.91 -3.75 6.22
CA SER A 122 22.06 -4.71 5.52
C SER A 122 21.06 -5.33 6.49
N PHE A 123 19.79 -5.41 6.08
CA PHE A 123 18.70 -5.97 6.87
C PHE A 123 17.75 -6.77 5.97
N ARG A 124 17.21 -7.86 6.51
CA ARG A 124 16.31 -8.76 5.77
C ARG A 124 14.83 -8.38 5.87
N SER A 125 14.48 -7.54 6.84
CA SER A 125 13.11 -7.12 7.11
C SER A 125 13.09 -5.84 7.96
N GLN A 126 11.92 -5.20 8.08
CA GLN A 126 11.75 -4.07 9.00
C GLN A 126 12.02 -4.45 10.47
N GLN A 127 11.69 -5.68 10.87
CA GLN A 127 11.97 -6.15 12.23
C GLN A 127 13.48 -6.24 12.48
N ASP A 128 14.23 -6.76 11.52
CA ASP A 128 15.69 -6.85 11.58
C ASP A 128 16.32 -5.46 11.62
N PHE A 129 15.88 -4.55 10.73
CA PHE A 129 16.27 -3.14 10.74
C PHE A 129 16.06 -2.48 12.12
N ARG A 130 14.87 -2.67 12.72
CA ARG A 130 14.56 -2.10 14.03
C ARG A 130 15.41 -2.70 15.16
N ARG A 131 15.75 -4.00 15.09
CA ARG A 131 16.64 -4.63 16.07
C ARG A 131 18.04 -4.04 16.01
N GLN A 132 18.60 -3.93 14.80
CA GLN A 132 19.90 -3.30 14.59
C GLN A 132 19.91 -1.85 15.09
N LEU A 133 18.88 -1.07 14.76
CA LEU A 133 18.72 0.30 15.25
C LEU A 133 18.74 0.39 16.78
N VAL A 134 17.96 -0.47 17.46
CA VAL A 134 17.92 -0.50 18.93
C VAL A 134 19.29 -0.87 19.52
N SER A 135 19.96 -1.89 18.97
CA SER A 135 21.29 -2.30 19.41
C SER A 135 22.32 -1.17 19.28
N THR A 136 22.32 -0.44 18.15
CA THR A 136 23.23 0.69 17.94
C THR A 136 22.94 1.86 18.88
N LEU A 137 21.66 2.17 19.13
CA LEU A 137 21.28 3.22 20.07
C LEU A 137 21.70 2.89 21.50
N LEU A 138 21.56 1.63 21.92
CA LEU A 138 21.99 1.18 23.25
C LEU A 138 23.52 1.23 23.41
N ALA A 139 24.27 0.81 22.40
CA ALA A 139 25.73 0.91 22.42
C ALA A 139 26.20 2.37 22.56
N LYS A 140 25.65 3.28 21.74
CA LYS A 140 25.95 4.71 21.83
C LYS A 140 25.64 5.33 23.19
N ALA A 141 24.57 4.88 23.85
CA ALA A 141 24.19 5.36 25.18
C ALA A 141 25.13 4.86 26.29
N GLN A 142 25.84 3.75 26.09
CA GLN A 142 26.84 3.24 27.03
C GLN A 142 28.20 3.95 26.87
N ASP A 143 28.47 4.47 25.67
CA ASP A 143 29.70 5.21 25.34
C ASP A 143 29.60 6.73 25.66
N SER A 144 28.43 7.21 26.11
CA SER A 144 28.15 8.63 26.43
C SER A 144 28.11 8.87 27.94
#